data_AF-A0AA90CPL7-F1
#
_entry.id   AF-A0AA90CPL7-F1
#
_cell.length_a   1.000
_cell.length_b   1.000
_cell.length_c   1.000
_cell.angle_alpha   90.00
_cell.angle_beta   90.00
_cell.angle_gamma   90.00
#
_symmetry.space_group_name_H-M   'P 1'
#
loop_
_entity.id
_entity.type
_entity.pdbx_description
1 polymer ?
#
loop_
_entity_poly.entity_id
_entity_poly.type
_entity_poly.pdbx_seq_one_letter_code
_entity_poly.pdbx_strand_id
1 'polypeptide(L)'
;MDFAFVEDIQFGFDIATSISIIFAGLAVTFSSIYRVVASKRQGINERVKATSLEKVISIKAEFEDAFSAMVDVSTKLENPIDRWASRSEGLTALADKVGRDPAFLERLVAKTDEFKEAVGNYYESIEKRRYTLIPVLDSIPGQQQFLKVFLEDMADISRMYNSMAGGHFSLLREVISTQQFVDRLLQDVTSEEASDRLDVLLDSKEFQAMAYSVISDSDYLDWTRSLCPDEKEDSFQELVESGELMEKDFDLFRDLLLNFSIGLINRPNAFIAQILMGISRQVQQARIECKDILIKLAAMSHKLLSKENGASLMSVIEKYEGDDYFGRNTLIR
;
A
#
# COMPACT_ATOMS: atom_id res chain seq x y z
N MET A 1 4.73 -21.16 -18.40
CA MET A 1 5.42 -19.88 -18.64
C MET A 1 6.32 -19.67 -17.43
N ASP A 2 7.63 -19.71 -17.63
CA ASP A 2 8.63 -19.65 -16.56
C ASP A 2 8.72 -18.23 -16.02
N PHE A 3 8.28 -18.03 -14.78
CA PHE A 3 8.55 -16.79 -14.05
C PHE A 3 10.00 -16.81 -13.57
N ALA A 4 10.79 -15.86 -14.06
CA ALA A 4 12.16 -15.64 -13.61
C ALA A 4 12.17 -15.30 -12.11
N PHE A 5 12.46 -16.30 -11.28
CA PHE A 5 12.80 -16.15 -9.87
C PHE A 5 14.28 -15.81 -9.73
N VAL A 6 14.59 -14.59 -9.32
CA VAL A 6 15.83 -14.16 -8.64
C VAL A 6 15.41 -12.89 -7.86
N GLU A 7 15.60 -12.69 -6.56
CA GLU A 7 16.65 -13.08 -5.62
C GLU A 7 16.08 -13.56 -4.27
N ASP A 8 16.85 -14.43 -3.59
CA ASP A 8 16.64 -14.88 -2.21
C ASP A 8 16.49 -13.70 -1.23
N ILE A 9 15.25 -13.39 -0.85
CA ILE A 9 14.97 -12.49 0.28
C ILE A 9 15.17 -13.30 1.57
N GLN A 10 16.34 -13.13 2.19
CA GLN A 10 16.59 -13.61 3.56
C GLN A 10 15.60 -12.96 4.54
N PHE A 11 14.58 -13.72 4.95
CA PHE A 11 13.68 -13.35 6.06
C PHE A 11 14.40 -13.56 7.40
N GLY A 12 15.01 -12.49 7.91
CA GLY A 12 15.49 -12.39 9.28
C GLY A 12 14.92 -11.14 9.94
N PHE A 13 13.96 -11.31 10.85
CA PHE A 13 13.35 -10.25 11.65
C PHE A 13 14.36 -9.59 12.57
N ASP A 14 14.33 -8.26 12.67
CA ASP A 14 14.88 -7.55 13.82
C ASP A 14 14.07 -6.30 14.19
N ILE A 15 13.07 -6.50 15.06
CA ILE A 15 12.26 -5.45 15.72
C ILE A 15 13.17 -4.40 16.40
N ALA A 16 14.42 -4.73 16.74
CA ALA A 16 15.35 -3.78 17.32
C ALA A 16 15.79 -2.69 16.32
N THR A 17 15.81 -2.93 15.01
CA THR A 17 16.33 -1.98 14.02
C THR A 17 15.30 -0.90 13.67
N SER A 18 14.02 -1.27 13.53
CA SER A 18 12.90 -0.34 13.35
C SER A 18 12.71 0.56 14.58
N ILE A 19 12.83 -0.02 15.79
CA ILE A 19 12.91 0.74 17.04
C ILE A 19 14.17 1.62 17.06
N SER A 20 15.31 1.16 16.55
CA SER A 20 16.56 1.94 16.52
C SER A 20 16.49 3.15 15.58
N ILE A 21 15.79 3.06 14.45
CA ILE A 21 15.55 4.20 13.55
C ILE A 21 14.67 5.25 14.24
N ILE A 22 13.62 4.81 14.93
CA ILE A 22 12.72 5.67 15.72
C ILE A 22 13.49 6.31 16.89
N PHE A 23 14.32 5.54 17.60
CA PHE A 23 15.14 6.04 18.72
C PHE A 23 16.29 6.95 18.26
N ALA A 24 16.90 6.70 17.10
CA ALA A 24 17.90 7.61 16.51
C ALA A 24 17.24 8.94 16.11
N GLY A 25 16.00 8.88 15.59
CA GLY A 25 15.14 10.04 15.38
C GLY A 25 14.92 10.84 16.68
N LEU A 26 14.56 10.15 17.77
CA LEU A 26 14.35 10.76 19.10
C LEU A 26 15.63 11.32 19.74
N ALA A 27 16.79 10.69 19.55
CA ALA A 27 18.07 11.18 20.08
C ALA A 27 18.49 12.51 19.42
N VAL A 28 18.24 12.65 18.11
CA VAL A 28 18.39 13.93 17.41
C VAL A 28 17.39 14.96 17.95
N THR A 29 16.15 14.55 18.25
CA THR A 29 15.11 15.41 18.86
C THR A 29 15.51 15.95 20.24
N PHE A 30 16.10 15.12 21.11
CA PHE A 30 16.56 15.57 22.44
C PHE A 30 17.70 16.58 22.38
N SER A 31 18.69 16.36 21.50
CA SER A 31 19.81 17.30 21.32
C SER A 31 19.38 18.63 20.70
N SER A 32 18.32 18.61 19.89
CA SER A 32 17.75 19.79 19.23
C SER A 32 16.85 20.60 20.16
N ILE A 33 16.07 19.97 21.05
CA ILE A 33 15.33 20.64 22.13
C ILE A 33 16.29 21.44 23.03
N TYR A 34 17.43 20.88 23.40
CA TYR A 34 18.44 21.59 24.21
C TYR A 34 18.99 22.83 23.50
N ARG A 35 19.21 22.76 22.18
CA ARG A 35 19.66 23.90 21.37
C ARG A 35 18.58 24.96 21.16
N VAL A 36 17.31 24.56 21.04
CA VAL A 36 16.14 25.46 20.97
C VAL A 36 15.98 26.27 22.26
N VAL A 37 16.12 25.61 23.42
CA VAL A 37 16.08 26.28 24.72
C VAL A 37 17.23 27.28 24.86
N ALA A 38 18.40 26.95 24.32
CA ALA A 38 19.55 27.86 24.30
C ALA A 38 19.37 29.05 23.34
N SER A 39 18.77 28.86 22.15
CA SER A 39 18.57 29.90 21.14
C SER A 39 17.43 30.87 21.45
N LYS A 40 16.46 30.49 22.30
CA LYS A 40 15.42 31.41 22.82
C LYS A 40 15.99 32.64 23.56
N ARG A 41 17.28 32.63 23.94
CA ARG A 41 17.98 33.75 24.60
C ARG A 41 18.63 34.75 23.62
N GLN A 42 18.61 34.50 22.31
CA GLN A 42 19.27 35.32 21.29
C GLN A 42 18.25 35.90 20.30
N GLY A 43 18.06 37.23 20.27
CA GLY A 43 17.34 37.97 19.20
C GLY A 43 15.90 37.54 18.82
N ILE A 44 15.25 38.29 17.93
CA ILE A 44 13.90 37.96 17.42
C ILE A 44 13.97 36.84 16.36
N ASN A 45 15.00 36.87 15.51
CA ASN A 45 15.12 35.97 14.36
C ASN A 45 15.42 34.51 14.78
N GLU A 46 16.25 34.30 15.81
CA GLU A 46 16.48 32.95 16.33
C GLU A 46 15.30 32.42 17.15
N ARG A 47 14.51 33.30 17.78
CA ARG A 47 13.28 32.91 18.49
C ARG A 47 12.20 32.39 17.52
N VAL A 48 12.06 33.00 16.34
CA VAL A 48 11.16 32.53 15.29
C VAL A 48 11.62 31.17 14.76
N LYS A 49 12.92 31.01 14.43
CA LYS A 49 13.49 29.71 14.02
C LYS A 49 13.29 28.63 15.08
N ALA A 50 13.52 28.95 16.34
CA ALA A 50 13.32 28.02 17.46
C ALA A 50 11.85 27.57 17.57
N THR A 51 10.91 28.50 17.42
CA THR A 51 9.47 28.18 17.48
C THR A 51 9.03 27.34 16.27
N SER A 52 9.52 27.64 15.07
CA SER A 52 9.26 26.83 13.86
C SER A 52 9.83 25.43 14.00
N LEU A 53 11.05 25.31 14.55
CA LEU A 53 11.69 24.02 14.82
C LEU A 53 10.92 23.20 15.87
N GLU A 54 10.45 23.80 16.96
CA GLU A 54 9.61 23.11 17.96
C GLU A 54 8.34 22.54 17.32
N LYS A 55 7.68 23.32 16.44
CA LYS A 55 6.49 22.86 15.72
C LYS A 55 6.80 21.70 14.77
N VAL A 56 7.87 21.81 13.99
CA VAL A 56 8.29 20.76 13.06
C VAL A 56 8.63 19.47 13.81
N ILE A 57 9.36 19.58 14.94
CA ILE A 57 9.68 18.43 15.80
C ILE A 57 8.41 17.78 16.36
N SER A 58 7.47 18.60 16.86
CA SER A 58 6.22 18.08 17.40
C SER A 58 5.38 17.36 16.34
N ILE A 59 5.33 17.90 15.12
CA ILE A 59 4.61 17.29 14.01
C ILE A 59 5.28 16.00 13.54
N LYS A 60 6.62 16.01 13.46
CA LYS A 60 7.40 14.81 13.14
C LYS A 60 7.12 13.69 14.14
N ALA A 61 7.10 13.98 15.45
CA ALA A 61 6.79 12.98 16.48
C ALA A 61 5.38 12.39 16.31
N GLU A 62 4.38 13.24 16.03
CA GLU A 62 3.01 12.76 15.75
C GLU A 62 2.97 11.82 14.52
N PHE A 63 3.72 12.14 13.46
CA PHE A 63 3.76 11.30 12.28
C PHE A 63 4.56 10.02 12.53
N GLU A 64 5.61 10.06 13.36
CA GLU A 64 6.35 8.87 13.77
C GLU A 64 5.45 7.90 14.55
N ASP A 65 4.61 8.41 15.46
CA ASP A 65 3.63 7.60 16.20
C ASP A 65 2.60 6.96 15.25
N ALA A 66 2.02 7.76 14.35
CA ALA A 66 1.04 7.26 13.37
C ALA A 66 1.68 6.24 12.40
N PHE A 67 2.91 6.50 11.95
CA PHE A 67 3.67 5.57 11.11
C PHE A 67 3.96 4.26 11.83
N SER A 68 4.38 4.32 13.10
CA SER A 68 4.66 3.13 13.90
C SER A 68 3.42 2.25 14.07
N ALA A 69 2.26 2.86 14.35
CA ALA A 69 1.00 2.13 14.42
C ALA A 69 0.64 1.46 13.08
N MET A 70 0.85 2.16 11.96
CA MET A 70 0.64 1.60 10.61
C MET A 70 1.63 0.47 10.29
N VAL A 71 2.89 0.57 10.71
CA VAL A 71 3.90 -0.50 10.58
C VAL A 71 3.47 -1.74 11.36
N ASP A 72 2.98 -1.59 12.59
CA ASP A 72 2.52 -2.71 13.40
C ASP A 72 1.37 -3.49 12.74
N VAL A 73 0.42 -2.78 12.15
CA VAL A 73 -0.74 -3.39 11.47
C VAL A 73 -0.34 -4.01 10.14
N SER A 74 0.41 -3.28 9.31
CA SER A 74 0.88 -3.78 8.01
C SER A 74 1.72 -5.05 8.15
N THR A 75 2.60 -5.10 9.15
CA THR A 75 3.43 -6.28 9.47
C THR A 75 2.57 -7.50 9.81
N LYS A 76 1.44 -7.30 10.53
CA LYS A 76 0.50 -8.39 10.86
C LYS A 76 -0.34 -8.85 9.67
N LEU A 77 -0.51 -8.00 8.65
CA LEU A 77 -1.22 -8.29 7.42
C LEU A 77 -0.32 -8.99 6.38
N GLU A 78 0.87 -8.44 6.12
CA GLU A 78 1.79 -8.94 5.09
C GLU A 78 2.53 -10.20 5.51
N ASN A 79 3.06 -10.26 6.74
CA ASN A 79 3.94 -11.37 7.13
C ASN A 79 3.33 -12.75 6.92
N PRO A 80 2.05 -12.99 7.28
CA PRO A 80 1.44 -14.28 7.01
C PRO A 80 1.36 -14.55 5.50
N ILE A 81 1.03 -13.55 4.68
CA ILE A 81 0.94 -13.67 3.22
C ILE A 81 2.32 -14.03 2.64
N ASP A 82 3.31 -13.19 2.89
CA ASP A 82 4.66 -13.30 2.32
C ASP A 82 5.38 -14.56 2.81
N ARG A 83 5.20 -14.96 4.07
CA ARG A 83 5.78 -16.21 4.61
C ARG A 83 5.27 -17.46 3.89
N TRP A 84 4.01 -17.47 3.46
CA TRP A 84 3.47 -18.60 2.72
C TRP A 84 3.84 -18.52 1.24
N ALA A 85 3.82 -17.33 0.65
CA ALA A 85 4.19 -17.10 -0.74
C ALA A 85 5.70 -17.27 -1.03
N SER A 86 6.58 -17.12 -0.02
CA SER A 86 8.04 -17.30 -0.15
C SER A 86 8.50 -18.76 -0.01
N ARG A 87 7.58 -19.70 0.21
CA ARG A 87 7.92 -21.14 0.23
C ARG A 87 8.29 -21.62 -1.18
N SER A 88 8.90 -22.79 -1.27
CA SER A 88 9.25 -23.44 -2.54
C SER A 88 8.08 -23.57 -3.51
N GLU A 89 6.87 -23.75 -2.99
CA GLU A 89 5.64 -23.89 -3.78
C GLU A 89 4.98 -22.54 -4.12
N GLY A 90 5.58 -21.42 -3.71
CA GLY A 90 5.16 -20.08 -4.08
C GLY A 90 3.71 -19.75 -3.68
N LEU A 91 2.97 -19.15 -4.63
CA LEU A 91 1.54 -18.85 -4.47
C LEU A 91 0.68 -20.08 -4.19
N THR A 92 1.11 -21.27 -4.63
CA THR A 92 0.37 -22.51 -4.38
C THR A 92 0.35 -22.83 -2.88
N ALA A 93 1.44 -22.59 -2.14
CA ALA A 93 1.46 -22.76 -0.70
C ALA A 93 0.49 -21.80 0.02
N LEU A 94 0.38 -20.56 -0.46
CA LEU A 94 -0.59 -19.60 0.08
C LEU A 94 -2.04 -20.02 -0.25
N ALA A 95 -2.32 -20.46 -1.47
CA ALA A 95 -3.63 -20.98 -1.88
C ALA A 95 -4.04 -22.20 -1.05
N ASP A 96 -3.13 -23.15 -0.83
CA ASP A 96 -3.34 -24.30 0.05
C ASP A 96 -3.66 -23.88 1.48
N LYS A 97 -2.96 -22.85 1.99
CA LYS A 97 -3.21 -22.33 3.33
C LYS A 97 -4.59 -21.69 3.45
N VAL A 98 -5.00 -20.90 2.46
CA VAL A 98 -6.33 -20.29 2.38
C VAL A 98 -7.41 -21.37 2.38
N GLY A 99 -7.25 -22.42 1.58
CA GLY A 99 -8.24 -23.51 1.49
C GLY A 99 -8.35 -24.38 2.75
N ARG A 100 -7.24 -24.57 3.50
CA ARG A 100 -7.21 -25.46 4.67
C ARG A 100 -7.56 -24.78 6.00
N ASP A 101 -7.46 -23.46 6.08
CA ASP A 101 -7.68 -22.70 7.33
C ASP A 101 -8.55 -21.47 7.07
N PRO A 102 -9.89 -21.60 7.11
CA PRO A 102 -10.80 -20.47 6.91
C PRO A 102 -10.53 -19.30 7.86
N ALA A 103 -10.13 -19.60 9.11
CA ALA A 103 -9.80 -18.58 10.10
C ALA A 103 -8.53 -17.79 9.72
N PHE A 104 -7.64 -18.34 8.88
CA PHE A 104 -6.53 -17.58 8.31
C PHE A 104 -7.02 -16.47 7.39
N LEU A 105 -7.94 -16.78 6.48
CA LEU A 105 -8.51 -15.79 5.56
C LEU A 105 -9.31 -14.73 6.31
N GLU A 106 -10.16 -15.13 7.26
CA GLU A 106 -10.96 -14.20 8.07
C GLU A 106 -10.06 -13.21 8.84
N ARG A 107 -8.96 -13.69 9.44
CA ARG A 107 -8.00 -12.82 10.12
C ARG A 107 -7.35 -11.82 9.16
N LEU A 108 -6.96 -12.25 7.96
CA LEU A 108 -6.37 -11.34 6.97
C LEU A 108 -7.38 -10.30 6.50
N VAL A 109 -8.63 -10.69 6.22
CA VAL A 109 -9.71 -9.76 5.87
C VAL A 109 -9.91 -8.72 6.97
N ALA A 110 -9.99 -9.12 8.24
CA ALA A 110 -10.10 -8.17 9.34
C ALA A 110 -8.89 -7.21 9.43
N LYS A 111 -7.67 -7.72 9.19
CA LYS A 111 -6.46 -6.89 9.18
C LYS A 111 -6.42 -5.89 8.02
N THR A 112 -7.13 -6.15 6.92
CA THR A 112 -7.25 -5.14 5.85
C THR A 112 -7.97 -3.88 6.32
N ASP A 113 -9.03 -4.00 7.11
CA ASP A 113 -9.76 -2.84 7.65
C ASP A 113 -8.92 -2.04 8.64
N GLU A 114 -8.24 -2.75 9.55
CA GLU A 114 -7.31 -2.11 10.49
C GLU A 114 -6.21 -1.33 9.75
N PHE A 115 -5.72 -1.88 8.63
CA PHE A 115 -4.69 -1.22 7.84
C PHE A 115 -5.23 0.04 7.13
N LYS A 116 -6.42 -0.03 6.53
CA LYS A 116 -7.09 1.13 5.93
C LYS A 116 -7.28 2.25 6.95
N GLU A 117 -7.72 1.90 8.16
CA GLU A 117 -7.88 2.86 9.26
C GLU A 117 -6.54 3.48 9.66
N ALA A 118 -5.48 2.67 9.80
CA ALA A 118 -4.14 3.18 10.14
C ALA A 118 -3.59 4.17 9.10
N VAL A 119 -3.78 3.86 7.80
CA VAL A 119 -3.39 4.77 6.71
C VAL A 119 -4.25 6.04 6.70
N GLY A 120 -5.56 5.90 6.95
CA GLY A 120 -6.46 7.05 7.09
C GLY A 120 -6.04 7.97 8.24
N ASN A 121 -5.71 7.42 9.40
CA ASN A 121 -5.20 8.17 10.55
C ASN A 121 -3.90 8.91 10.20
N TYR A 122 -2.98 8.26 9.50
CA TYR A 122 -1.73 8.86 9.05
C TYR A 122 -1.99 10.04 8.08
N TYR A 123 -2.84 9.83 7.08
CA TYR A 123 -3.26 10.85 6.12
C TYR A 123 -3.93 12.05 6.81
N GLU A 124 -4.85 11.80 7.74
CA GLU A 124 -5.52 12.86 8.49
C GLU A 124 -4.54 13.70 9.32
N SER A 125 -3.55 13.07 9.96
CA SER A 125 -2.50 13.80 10.67
C SER A 125 -1.74 14.74 9.73
N ILE A 126 -1.45 14.31 8.50
CA ILE A 126 -0.81 15.16 7.49
C ILE A 126 -1.69 16.33 7.09
N GLU A 127 -2.95 16.08 6.74
CA GLU A 127 -3.90 17.13 6.34
C GLU A 127 -4.14 18.15 7.46
N LYS A 128 -4.22 17.71 8.73
CA LYS A 128 -4.35 18.63 9.88
C LYS A 128 -3.13 19.54 10.02
N ARG A 129 -1.92 19.02 9.75
CA ARG A 129 -0.66 19.74 9.98
C ARG A 129 -0.19 20.56 8.79
N ARG A 130 -0.77 20.40 7.59
CA ARG A 130 -0.42 21.19 6.39
C ARG A 130 -0.46 22.70 6.61
N TYR A 131 -1.47 23.19 7.33
CA TYR A 131 -1.64 24.63 7.62
C TYR A 131 -0.56 25.19 8.55
N THR A 132 0.16 24.32 9.24
CA THR A 132 1.32 24.68 10.07
C THR A 132 2.63 24.47 9.31
N LEU A 133 2.75 23.39 8.55
CA LEU A 133 3.97 23.04 7.82
C LEU A 133 4.24 23.96 6.63
N ILE A 134 3.23 24.26 5.80
CA ILE A 134 3.40 25.06 4.59
C ILE A 134 4.00 26.44 4.89
N PRO A 135 3.48 27.22 5.88
CA PRO A 135 4.09 28.51 6.21
C PRO A 135 5.52 28.40 6.76
N VAL A 136 5.84 27.32 7.48
CA VAL A 136 7.21 27.07 7.96
C VAL A 136 8.13 26.81 6.78
N LEU A 137 7.71 26.02 5.80
CA LEU A 137 8.47 25.71 4.59
C LEU A 137 8.71 26.94 3.71
N ASP A 138 7.66 27.74 3.50
CA ASP A 138 7.74 28.99 2.73
C ASP A 138 8.70 30.01 3.36
N SER A 139 8.88 29.95 4.70
CA SER A 139 9.82 30.83 5.41
C SER A 139 11.30 30.46 5.24
N ILE A 140 11.63 29.29 4.67
CA ILE A 140 13.01 28.86 4.47
C ILE A 140 13.49 29.34 3.09
N PRO A 141 14.53 30.20 3.01
CA PRO A 141 15.02 30.71 1.73
C PRO A 141 15.46 29.60 0.77
N GLY A 142 15.02 29.70 -0.50
CA GLY A 142 15.42 28.80 -1.59
C GLY A 142 14.80 27.40 -1.55
N GLN A 143 13.72 27.18 -0.77
CA GLN A 143 13.10 25.86 -0.59
C GLN A 143 11.80 25.65 -1.38
N GLN A 144 11.54 26.44 -2.42
CA GLN A 144 10.32 26.32 -3.24
C GLN A 144 10.19 24.94 -3.89
N GLN A 145 11.31 24.35 -4.31
CA GLN A 145 11.34 22.98 -4.85
C GLN A 145 10.94 21.94 -3.79
N PHE A 146 11.35 22.13 -2.53
CA PHE A 146 10.97 21.24 -1.44
C PHE A 146 9.48 21.33 -1.13
N LEU A 147 8.92 22.55 -1.05
CA LEU A 147 7.49 22.71 -0.82
C LEU A 147 6.68 22.01 -1.91
N LYS A 148 7.12 22.10 -3.17
CA LYS A 148 6.50 21.37 -4.28
C LYS A 148 6.56 19.85 -4.05
N VAL A 149 7.73 19.29 -3.78
CA VAL A 149 7.90 17.85 -3.52
C VAL A 149 7.06 17.38 -2.33
N PHE A 150 7.05 18.13 -1.23
CA PHE A 150 6.23 17.81 -0.05
C PHE A 150 4.73 17.79 -0.36
N LEU A 151 4.25 18.73 -1.19
CA LEU A 151 2.85 18.75 -1.64
C LEU A 151 2.52 17.61 -2.59
N GLU A 152 3.48 17.18 -3.41
CA GLU A 152 3.35 15.98 -4.26
C GLU A 152 3.21 14.73 -3.38
N ASP A 153 4.03 14.56 -2.34
CA ASP A 153 3.92 13.41 -1.41
C ASP A 153 2.58 13.39 -0.66
N MET A 154 2.10 14.56 -0.22
CA MET A 154 0.76 14.67 0.38
C MET A 154 -0.32 14.19 -0.59
N ALA A 155 -0.19 14.55 -1.87
CA ALA A 155 -1.12 14.10 -2.90
C ALA A 155 -0.97 12.60 -3.19
N ASP A 156 0.24 12.04 -3.15
CA ASP A 156 0.49 10.60 -3.28
C ASP A 156 -0.16 9.81 -2.14
N ILE A 157 -0.03 10.26 -0.90
CA ILE A 157 -0.71 9.61 0.24
C ILE A 157 -2.23 9.73 0.13
N SER A 158 -2.75 10.86 -0.35
CA SER A 158 -4.18 11.02 -0.62
C SER A 158 -4.66 10.04 -1.70
N ARG A 159 -3.95 9.96 -2.84
CA ARG A 159 -4.23 9.00 -3.91
C ARG A 159 -4.22 7.57 -3.39
N MET A 160 -3.20 7.23 -2.62
CA MET A 160 -3.04 5.93 -2.01
C MET A 160 -4.20 5.60 -1.05
N TYR A 161 -4.53 6.50 -0.11
CA TYR A 161 -5.66 6.33 0.80
C TYR A 161 -6.97 6.10 0.05
N ASN A 162 -7.21 6.88 -1.01
CA ASN A 162 -8.40 6.70 -1.85
C ASN A 162 -8.36 5.36 -2.61
N SER A 163 -7.21 4.94 -3.14
CA SER A 163 -7.06 3.65 -3.83
C SER A 163 -7.31 2.46 -2.90
N MET A 164 -7.07 2.59 -1.60
CA MET A 164 -7.37 1.54 -0.63
C MET A 164 -8.87 1.36 -0.38
N ALA A 165 -9.71 2.36 -0.72
CA ALA A 165 -11.17 2.20 -0.71
C ALA A 165 -11.65 1.30 -1.87
N GLY A 166 -10.84 1.16 -2.93
CA GLY A 166 -11.04 0.27 -4.08
C GLY A 166 -9.93 -0.78 -4.19
N GLY A 167 -9.60 -1.16 -5.43
CA GLY A 167 -8.46 -2.01 -5.75
C GLY A 167 -8.48 -3.40 -5.11
N HIS A 168 -7.30 -3.95 -4.78
CA HIS A 168 -7.20 -5.32 -4.27
C HIS A 168 -7.96 -5.58 -2.97
N PHE A 169 -8.17 -4.55 -2.14
CA PHE A 169 -8.93 -4.69 -0.90
C PHE A 169 -10.42 -4.95 -1.14
N SER A 170 -11.04 -4.19 -2.06
CA SER A 170 -12.45 -4.37 -2.42
C SER A 170 -12.63 -5.61 -3.29
N LEU A 171 -11.70 -5.85 -4.21
CA LEU A 171 -11.62 -7.07 -5.02
C LEU A 171 -11.61 -8.33 -4.16
N LEU A 172 -10.84 -8.37 -3.06
CA LEU A 172 -10.81 -9.52 -2.16
C LEU A 172 -12.20 -9.86 -1.62
N ARG A 173 -12.96 -8.85 -1.21
CA ARG A 173 -14.32 -9.04 -0.67
C ARG A 173 -15.30 -9.47 -1.74
N GLU A 174 -15.23 -8.86 -2.91
CA GLU A 174 -16.10 -9.22 -4.04
C GLU A 174 -15.84 -10.64 -4.52
N VAL A 175 -14.57 -11.06 -4.65
CA VAL A 175 -14.21 -12.42 -5.05
C VAL A 175 -14.59 -13.44 -3.98
N ILE A 176 -14.40 -13.15 -2.68
CA ILE A 176 -14.89 -14.02 -1.61
C ILE A 176 -16.42 -14.15 -1.66
N SER A 177 -17.13 -13.04 -1.84
CA SER A 177 -18.60 -13.03 -1.90
C SER A 177 -19.12 -13.78 -3.13
N THR A 178 -18.44 -13.60 -4.26
CA THR A 178 -18.72 -14.33 -5.50
C THR A 178 -18.48 -15.81 -5.29
N GLN A 179 -17.34 -16.21 -4.70
CA GLN A 179 -17.06 -17.61 -4.41
C GLN A 179 -18.12 -18.23 -3.50
N GLN A 180 -18.53 -17.54 -2.43
CA GLN A 180 -19.60 -18.02 -1.55
C GLN A 180 -20.94 -18.18 -2.30
N PHE A 181 -21.21 -17.31 -3.27
CA PHE A 181 -22.38 -17.47 -4.14
C PHE A 181 -22.23 -18.71 -5.05
N VAL A 182 -21.07 -18.89 -5.68
CA VAL A 182 -20.76 -20.06 -6.51
C VAL A 182 -20.91 -21.36 -5.72
N ASP A 183 -20.33 -21.43 -4.51
CA ASP A 183 -20.40 -22.61 -3.64
C ASP A 183 -21.86 -22.97 -3.29
N ARG A 184 -22.70 -21.97 -3.01
CA ARG A 184 -24.13 -22.17 -2.75
C ARG A 184 -24.90 -22.61 -3.99
N LEU A 185 -24.63 -21.99 -5.14
CA LEU A 185 -25.31 -22.30 -6.40
C LEU A 185 -25.00 -23.73 -6.86
N LEU A 186 -23.75 -24.16 -6.68
CA LEU A 186 -23.28 -25.47 -7.12
C LEU A 186 -23.48 -26.58 -6.07
N GLN A 187 -23.97 -26.26 -4.87
CA GLN A 187 -24.12 -27.21 -3.77
C GLN A 187 -24.98 -28.43 -4.13
N ASP A 188 -26.02 -28.23 -4.94
CA ASP A 188 -26.97 -29.26 -5.35
C ASP A 188 -26.65 -29.88 -6.73
N VAL A 189 -25.55 -29.43 -7.38
CA VAL A 189 -25.13 -29.96 -8.68
C VAL A 189 -24.38 -31.28 -8.45
N THR A 190 -25.08 -32.38 -8.73
CA THR A 190 -24.56 -33.76 -8.54
C THR A 190 -23.47 -34.16 -9.53
N SER A 191 -23.35 -33.45 -10.67
CA SER A 191 -22.29 -33.69 -11.64
C SER A 191 -20.95 -33.17 -11.12
N GLU A 192 -19.92 -33.99 -11.22
CA GLU A 192 -18.52 -33.58 -11.04
C GLU A 192 -17.90 -33.03 -12.32
N GLU A 193 -18.61 -33.11 -13.46
CA GLU A 193 -18.12 -32.56 -14.73
C GLU A 193 -18.08 -31.03 -14.68
N ALA A 194 -16.92 -30.47 -14.98
CA ALA A 194 -16.71 -29.03 -14.95
C ALA A 194 -17.59 -28.29 -15.96
N SER A 195 -17.95 -28.91 -17.09
CA SER A 195 -18.88 -28.37 -18.08
C SER A 195 -20.27 -28.14 -17.52
N ASP A 196 -20.83 -29.13 -16.80
CA ASP A 196 -22.18 -29.03 -16.25
C ASP A 196 -22.27 -27.93 -15.18
N ARG A 197 -21.22 -27.81 -14.36
CA ARG A 197 -21.12 -26.73 -13.35
C ARG A 197 -20.94 -25.36 -13.99
N LEU A 198 -20.18 -25.29 -15.08
CA LEU A 198 -19.99 -24.07 -15.84
C LEU A 198 -21.30 -23.59 -16.48
N ASP A 199 -22.08 -24.50 -17.08
CA ASP A 199 -23.38 -24.17 -17.68
C ASP A 199 -24.34 -23.60 -16.63
N VAL A 200 -24.43 -24.22 -15.44
CA VAL A 200 -25.26 -23.71 -14.33
C VAL A 200 -24.83 -22.31 -13.87
N LEU A 201 -23.52 -22.06 -13.79
CA LEU A 201 -22.98 -20.76 -13.43
C LEU A 201 -23.32 -19.70 -14.48
N LEU A 202 -23.07 -20.02 -15.75
CA LEU A 202 -23.30 -19.10 -16.85
C LEU A 202 -24.80 -18.84 -17.09
N ASP A 203 -25.70 -19.73 -16.69
CA ASP A 203 -27.15 -19.48 -16.75
C ASP A 203 -27.64 -18.55 -15.62
N SER A 204 -26.85 -18.36 -14.57
CA SER A 204 -27.21 -17.51 -13.43
C SER A 204 -26.99 -16.03 -13.73
N LYS A 205 -28.08 -15.26 -13.87
CA LYS A 205 -28.02 -13.79 -14.03
C LYS A 205 -27.34 -13.08 -12.87
N GLU A 206 -27.50 -13.59 -11.66
CA GLU A 206 -26.86 -13.02 -10.47
C GLU A 206 -25.34 -13.22 -10.52
N PHE A 207 -24.89 -14.42 -10.90
CA PHE A 207 -23.46 -14.67 -11.13
C PHE A 207 -22.90 -13.78 -12.25
N GLN A 208 -23.59 -13.69 -13.39
CA GLN A 208 -23.18 -12.82 -14.49
C GLN A 208 -23.01 -11.37 -14.05
N ALA A 209 -23.92 -10.86 -13.22
CA ALA A 209 -23.83 -9.49 -12.69
C ALA A 209 -22.62 -9.31 -11.74
N MET A 210 -22.37 -10.27 -10.85
CA MET A 210 -21.19 -10.25 -9.96
C MET A 210 -19.89 -10.35 -10.74
N ALA A 211 -19.81 -11.25 -11.71
CA ALA A 211 -18.65 -11.41 -12.59
C ALA A 211 -18.41 -10.14 -13.43
N TYR A 212 -19.47 -9.54 -13.96
CA TYR A 212 -19.38 -8.27 -14.69
C TYR A 212 -18.80 -7.14 -13.83
N SER A 213 -19.28 -7.02 -12.57
CA SER A 213 -18.75 -6.07 -11.58
C SER A 213 -17.25 -6.22 -11.40
N VAL A 214 -16.77 -7.46 -11.24
CA VAL A 214 -15.34 -7.73 -11.06
C VAL A 214 -14.52 -7.50 -12.33
N ILE A 215 -14.99 -7.98 -13.49
CA ILE A 215 -14.22 -7.97 -14.74
C ILE A 215 -14.10 -6.56 -15.32
N SER A 216 -15.14 -5.73 -15.17
CA SER A 216 -15.25 -4.43 -15.84
C SER A 216 -14.85 -3.25 -14.96
N ASP A 217 -14.42 -3.50 -13.71
CA ASP A 217 -13.95 -2.44 -12.82
C ASP A 217 -12.48 -2.09 -13.13
N SER A 218 -12.23 -0.81 -13.44
CA SER A 218 -10.89 -0.31 -13.73
C SER A 218 -9.95 -0.41 -12.54
N ASP A 219 -10.46 -0.36 -11.31
CA ASP A 219 -9.63 -0.50 -10.10
C ASP A 219 -9.06 -1.92 -9.96
N TYR A 220 -9.63 -2.91 -10.66
CA TYR A 220 -9.23 -4.31 -10.58
C TYR A 220 -8.31 -4.75 -11.73
N LEU A 221 -7.98 -3.84 -12.65
CA LEU A 221 -7.20 -4.10 -13.86
C LEU A 221 -5.89 -4.87 -13.62
N ASP A 222 -5.14 -4.49 -12.59
CA ASP A 222 -3.87 -5.15 -12.25
C ASP A 222 -4.03 -6.66 -12.00
N TRP A 223 -5.21 -7.10 -11.54
CA TRP A 223 -5.51 -8.51 -11.35
C TRP A 223 -6.31 -9.10 -12.52
N THR A 224 -7.32 -8.40 -13.04
CA THR A 224 -8.19 -8.93 -14.11
C THR A 224 -7.46 -9.15 -15.43
N ARG A 225 -6.33 -8.45 -15.67
CA ARG A 225 -5.43 -8.76 -16.80
C ARG A 225 -4.95 -10.21 -16.79
N SER A 226 -4.78 -10.83 -15.63
CA SER A 226 -4.39 -12.25 -15.53
C SER A 226 -5.45 -13.23 -16.07
N LEU A 227 -6.67 -12.74 -16.34
CA LEU A 227 -7.75 -13.48 -16.99
C LEU A 227 -7.75 -13.27 -18.51
N CYS A 228 -7.06 -12.24 -19.00
CA CYS A 228 -7.01 -11.87 -20.40
C CYS A 228 -5.93 -12.68 -21.14
N PRO A 229 -6.16 -13.07 -22.41
CA PRO A 229 -5.08 -13.55 -23.26
C PRO A 229 -4.04 -12.45 -23.51
N ASP A 230 -2.75 -12.80 -23.46
CA ASP A 230 -1.61 -11.87 -23.61
C ASP A 230 -1.75 -10.95 -24.83
N GLU A 231 -2.27 -11.46 -25.96
CA GLU A 231 -2.40 -10.69 -27.20
C GLU A 231 -3.46 -9.58 -27.17
N LYS A 232 -4.31 -9.56 -26.14
CA LYS A 232 -5.43 -8.61 -25.99
C LYS A 232 -5.32 -7.70 -24.76
N GLU A 233 -4.24 -7.79 -23.98
CA GLU A 233 -4.08 -7.02 -22.73
C GLU A 233 -4.21 -5.51 -22.91
N ASP A 234 -3.53 -4.92 -23.91
CA ASP A 234 -3.58 -3.47 -24.17
C ASP A 234 -5.00 -3.02 -24.54
N SER A 235 -5.66 -3.75 -25.45
CA SER A 235 -7.04 -3.46 -25.84
C SER A 235 -8.02 -3.63 -24.69
N PHE A 236 -7.81 -4.62 -23.82
CA PHE A 236 -8.64 -4.86 -22.65
C PHE A 236 -8.56 -3.68 -21.67
N GLN A 237 -7.34 -3.22 -21.37
CA GLN A 237 -7.13 -2.07 -20.50
C GLN A 237 -7.88 -0.83 -21.02
N GLU A 238 -7.69 -0.47 -22.28
CA GLU A 238 -8.34 0.71 -22.87
C GLU A 238 -9.87 0.63 -22.78
N LEU A 239 -10.43 -0.55 -23.05
CA LEU A 239 -11.88 -0.77 -23.05
C LEU A 239 -12.52 -0.76 -21.65
N VAL A 240 -11.80 -1.22 -20.63
CA VAL A 240 -12.25 -1.15 -19.24
C VAL A 240 -12.16 0.28 -18.73
N GLU A 241 -11.06 0.98 -18.99
CA GLU A 241 -10.88 2.38 -18.60
C GLU A 241 -11.91 3.31 -19.28
N SER A 242 -12.30 3.01 -20.53
CA SER A 242 -13.36 3.75 -21.23
C SER A 242 -14.78 3.32 -20.85
N GLY A 243 -14.96 2.19 -20.17
CA GLY A 243 -16.26 1.60 -19.84
C GLY A 243 -17.01 1.01 -21.03
N GLU A 244 -16.31 0.71 -22.14
CA GLU A 244 -16.92 0.27 -23.41
C GLU A 244 -16.69 -1.22 -23.72
N LEU A 245 -16.15 -1.99 -22.76
CA LEU A 245 -15.80 -3.42 -22.95
C LEU A 245 -16.93 -4.25 -23.57
N MET A 246 -18.14 -4.20 -23.01
CA MET A 246 -19.29 -4.96 -23.56
C MET A 246 -19.79 -4.43 -24.90
N GLU A 247 -19.63 -3.14 -25.17
CA GLU A 247 -20.17 -2.50 -26.38
C GLU A 247 -19.26 -2.72 -27.58
N LYS A 248 -17.94 -2.69 -27.37
CA LYS A 248 -16.93 -2.75 -28.45
C LYS A 248 -16.29 -4.12 -28.63
N ASP A 249 -16.16 -4.93 -27.58
CA ASP A 249 -15.56 -6.27 -27.67
C ASP A 249 -16.26 -7.27 -26.74
N PHE A 250 -17.50 -7.62 -27.07
CA PHE A 250 -18.29 -8.60 -26.34
C PHE A 250 -17.66 -10.00 -26.34
N ASP A 251 -16.92 -10.38 -27.39
CA ASP A 251 -16.24 -11.67 -27.46
C ASP A 251 -15.12 -11.74 -26.42
N LEU A 252 -14.31 -10.67 -26.27
CA LEU A 252 -13.32 -10.58 -25.20
C LEU A 252 -13.97 -10.64 -23.82
N PHE A 253 -15.07 -9.92 -23.60
CA PHE A 253 -15.81 -10.02 -22.32
C PHE A 253 -16.26 -11.45 -22.03
N ARG A 254 -16.78 -12.17 -23.03
CA ARG A 254 -17.18 -13.57 -22.87
C ARG A 254 -15.99 -14.46 -22.53
N ASP A 255 -14.84 -14.27 -23.16
CA ASP A 255 -13.62 -15.04 -22.88
C ASP A 255 -13.15 -14.81 -21.43
N LEU A 256 -13.18 -13.55 -20.96
CA LEU A 256 -12.86 -13.19 -19.58
C LEU A 256 -13.85 -13.80 -18.59
N LEU A 257 -15.15 -13.75 -18.89
CA LEU A 257 -16.20 -14.37 -18.07
C LEU A 257 -15.98 -15.88 -17.96
N LEU A 258 -15.65 -16.56 -19.06
CA LEU A 258 -15.32 -17.99 -19.06
C LEU A 258 -14.08 -18.28 -18.20
N ASN A 259 -13.00 -17.53 -18.38
CA ASN A 259 -11.76 -17.72 -17.60
C ASN A 259 -11.97 -17.49 -16.10
N PHE A 260 -12.74 -16.46 -15.74
CA PHE A 260 -13.12 -16.17 -14.36
C PHE A 260 -13.96 -17.31 -13.78
N SER A 261 -14.99 -17.76 -14.50
CA SER A 261 -15.89 -18.83 -14.08
C SER A 261 -15.16 -20.15 -13.87
N ILE A 262 -14.35 -20.57 -14.84
CA ILE A 262 -13.51 -21.78 -14.76
C ILE A 262 -12.53 -21.68 -13.59
N GLY A 263 -11.98 -20.49 -13.35
CA GLY A 263 -11.08 -20.23 -12.23
C GLY A 263 -11.75 -20.41 -10.87
N LEU A 264 -12.97 -19.89 -10.69
CA LEU A 264 -13.75 -20.05 -9.46
C LEU A 264 -14.18 -21.50 -9.20
N ILE A 265 -14.46 -22.28 -10.26
CA ILE A 265 -14.79 -23.70 -10.12
C ILE A 265 -13.55 -24.52 -9.71
N ASN A 266 -12.44 -24.33 -10.42
CA ASN A 266 -11.30 -25.25 -10.33
C ASN A 266 -10.24 -24.84 -9.32
N ARG A 267 -10.08 -23.52 -9.08
CA ARG A 267 -8.95 -22.97 -8.31
C ARG A 267 -9.32 -21.67 -7.57
N PRO A 268 -10.42 -21.64 -6.80
CA PRO A 268 -10.87 -20.41 -6.14
C PRO A 268 -9.85 -19.86 -5.14
N ASN A 269 -9.16 -20.74 -4.42
CA ASN A 269 -8.13 -20.35 -3.47
C ASN A 269 -6.90 -19.71 -4.15
N ALA A 270 -6.64 -20.05 -5.42
CA ALA A 270 -5.55 -19.44 -6.18
C ALA A 270 -5.85 -17.98 -6.51
N PHE A 271 -7.11 -17.64 -6.85
CA PHE A 271 -7.54 -16.26 -7.03
C PHE A 271 -7.38 -15.46 -5.75
N ILE A 272 -7.87 -16.00 -4.63
CA ILE A 272 -7.72 -15.34 -3.32
C ILE A 272 -6.24 -15.13 -2.98
N ALA A 273 -5.37 -16.12 -3.21
CA ALA A 273 -3.94 -16.00 -2.96
C ALA A 273 -3.26 -14.91 -3.82
N GLN A 274 -3.62 -14.80 -5.10
CA GLN A 274 -3.12 -13.74 -5.99
C GLN A 274 -3.54 -12.35 -5.50
N ILE A 275 -4.80 -12.18 -5.11
CA ILE A 275 -5.32 -10.92 -4.59
C ILE A 275 -4.64 -10.55 -3.26
N LEU A 276 -4.43 -11.52 -2.36
CA LEU A 276 -3.68 -11.31 -1.12
C LEU A 276 -2.25 -10.83 -1.38
N MET A 277 -1.57 -11.35 -2.41
CA MET A 277 -0.25 -10.82 -2.79
C MET A 277 -0.32 -9.41 -3.36
N GLY A 278 -1.38 -9.08 -4.11
CA GLY A 278 -1.65 -7.71 -4.53
C GLY A 278 -1.80 -6.77 -3.34
N ILE A 279 -2.57 -7.18 -2.32
CA ILE A 279 -2.70 -6.46 -1.05
C ILE A 279 -1.34 -6.30 -0.38
N SER A 280 -0.53 -7.37 -0.26
CA SER A 280 0.80 -7.29 0.34
C SER A 280 1.65 -6.21 -0.34
N ARG A 281 1.71 -6.18 -1.68
CA ARG A 281 2.43 -5.16 -2.45
C ARG A 281 1.90 -3.75 -2.20
N GLN A 282 0.57 -3.56 -2.17
CA GLN A 282 -0.03 -2.25 -1.90
C GLN A 282 0.30 -1.75 -0.48
N VAL A 283 0.32 -2.64 0.51
CA VAL A 283 0.69 -2.32 1.89
C VAL A 283 2.18 -1.91 1.96
N GLN A 284 3.06 -2.60 1.22
CA GLN A 284 4.48 -2.25 1.14
C GLN A 284 4.68 -0.87 0.51
N GLN A 285 4.01 -0.60 -0.61
CA GLN A 285 4.06 0.70 -1.28
C GLN A 285 3.60 1.79 -0.33
N ALA A 286 2.53 1.54 0.43
CA ALA A 286 2.00 2.52 1.35
C ALA A 286 2.96 2.88 2.48
N ARG A 287 3.68 1.90 3.01
CA ARG A 287 4.76 2.18 3.96
C ARG A 287 5.88 3.02 3.35
N ILE A 288 6.23 2.79 2.09
CA ILE A 288 7.28 3.56 1.40
C ILE A 288 6.87 5.04 1.30
N GLU A 289 5.65 5.33 0.83
CA GLU A 289 5.18 6.71 0.69
C GLU A 289 5.08 7.44 2.04
N CYS A 290 4.55 6.78 3.06
CA CYS A 290 4.48 7.36 4.41
C CYS A 290 5.87 7.56 5.03
N LYS A 291 6.83 6.65 4.79
CA LYS A 291 8.21 6.79 5.26
C LYS A 291 8.90 7.98 4.59
N ASP A 292 8.61 8.24 3.32
CA ASP A 292 9.21 9.32 2.56
C ASP A 292 8.93 10.70 3.17
N ILE A 293 7.70 10.93 3.64
CA ILE A 293 7.34 12.15 4.38
C ILE A 293 8.16 12.29 5.67
N LEU A 294 8.37 11.21 6.43
CA LEU A 294 9.18 11.24 7.64
C LEU A 294 10.64 11.61 7.35
N ILE A 295 11.21 11.04 6.28
CA ILE A 295 12.56 11.36 5.81
C ILE A 295 12.68 12.86 5.50
N LYS A 296 11.70 13.41 4.79
CA LYS A 296 11.65 14.83 4.41
C LYS A 296 11.47 15.76 5.62
N LEU A 297 10.62 15.40 6.59
CA LEU A 297 10.47 16.13 7.85
C LEU A 297 11.76 16.09 8.71
N ALA A 298 12.48 14.96 8.69
CA ALA A 298 13.77 14.83 9.35
C ALA A 298 14.84 15.74 8.69
N ALA A 299 14.87 15.77 7.35
CA ALA A 299 15.76 16.65 6.60
C ALA A 299 15.46 18.14 6.86
N MET A 300 14.17 18.51 6.94
CA MET A 300 13.76 19.87 7.31
C MET A 300 14.25 20.24 8.72
N SER A 301 14.05 19.34 9.69
CA SER A 301 14.54 19.54 11.06
C SER A 301 16.05 19.77 11.10
N HIS A 302 16.81 18.97 10.36
CA HIS A 302 18.26 19.13 10.20
C HIS A 302 18.62 20.50 9.59
N LYS A 303 17.92 20.93 8.53
CA LYS A 303 18.20 22.20 7.85
C LYS A 303 17.89 23.41 8.74
N LEU A 304 16.81 23.37 9.53
CA LEU A 304 16.47 24.41 10.51
C LEU A 304 17.49 24.50 11.65
N LEU A 305 18.16 23.39 11.99
CA LEU A 305 19.21 23.32 13.01
C LEU A 305 20.60 23.73 12.50
N SER A 306 20.88 23.55 11.21
CA SER A 306 22.20 23.85 10.65
C SER A 306 22.43 25.37 10.61
N LYS A 307 23.55 25.82 11.16
CA LYS A 307 23.97 27.24 11.10
C LYS A 307 24.65 27.60 9.77
N GLU A 308 25.00 26.60 8.96
CA GLU A 308 25.76 26.75 7.72
C GLU A 308 24.87 26.63 6.48
N ASN A 309 25.08 27.50 5.50
CA ASN A 309 24.41 27.46 4.19
C ASN A 309 24.96 26.38 3.25
N GLY A 310 25.85 25.48 3.71
CA GLY A 310 26.66 24.62 2.84
C GLY A 310 25.90 23.53 2.08
N ALA A 311 25.00 22.79 2.75
CA ALA A 311 24.22 21.72 2.12
C ALA A 311 22.81 22.21 1.76
N SER A 312 22.33 21.91 0.56
CA SER A 312 20.92 22.17 0.19
C SER A 312 19.99 21.23 0.96
N LEU A 313 18.71 21.57 1.10
CA LEU A 313 17.75 20.66 1.74
C LEU A 313 17.62 19.36 0.94
N MET A 314 17.63 19.46 -0.40
CA MET A 314 17.60 18.30 -1.29
C MET A 314 18.79 17.36 -1.07
N SER A 315 20.01 17.89 -0.89
CA SER A 315 21.17 17.03 -0.65
C SER A 315 21.12 16.33 0.73
N VAL A 316 20.38 16.88 1.69
CA VAL A 316 20.12 16.21 2.98
C VAL A 316 19.06 15.12 2.83
N ILE A 317 18.04 15.34 1.98
CA ILE A 317 17.02 14.34 1.67
C ILE A 317 17.65 13.14 0.97
N GLU A 318 18.37 13.36 -0.13
CA GLU A 318 19.07 12.29 -0.87
C GLU A 318 19.97 11.46 0.05
N LYS A 319 20.68 12.14 0.96
CA LYS A 319 21.49 11.48 1.98
C LYS A 319 20.66 10.59 2.90
N TYR A 320 19.51 11.07 3.36
CA TYR A 320 18.64 10.34 4.27
C TYR A 320 17.83 9.22 3.59
N GLU A 321 17.52 9.37 2.30
CA GLU A 321 16.92 8.34 1.45
C GLU A 321 17.87 7.16 1.19
N GLY A 322 19.19 7.41 1.22
CA GLY A 322 20.21 6.38 1.05
C GLY A 322 20.17 5.30 2.14
N ASP A 323 20.60 4.09 1.77
CA ASP A 323 20.58 2.90 2.64
C ASP A 323 21.48 3.04 3.88
N ASP A 324 22.50 3.90 3.81
CA ASP A 324 23.36 4.23 4.94
C ASP A 324 22.64 4.99 6.06
N TYR A 325 21.41 5.47 5.82
CA TYR A 325 20.58 6.23 6.76
C TYR A 325 19.22 5.58 6.97
N PHE A 326 18.15 6.13 6.38
CA PHE A 326 16.80 5.60 6.57
C PHE A 326 16.39 4.62 5.47
N GLY A 327 17.02 4.67 4.29
CA GLY A 327 16.76 3.78 3.17
C GLY A 327 15.31 3.85 2.69
N ARG A 328 14.97 4.76 1.76
CA ARG A 328 13.58 4.97 1.28
C ARG A 328 12.95 3.67 0.78
N ASN A 329 13.70 2.86 0.05
CA ASN A 329 13.21 1.60 -0.52
C ASN A 329 13.51 0.39 0.37
N THR A 330 14.29 0.56 1.43
CA THR A 330 14.59 -0.52 2.37
C THR A 330 13.31 -0.91 3.10
N LEU A 331 12.86 -2.13 2.85
CA LEU A 331 11.74 -2.71 3.58
C LEU A 331 12.06 -2.70 5.07
N ILE A 332 11.07 -2.33 5.89
CA ILE A 332 11.21 -2.39 7.34
C ILE A 332 11.27 -3.88 7.69
N ARG A 333 12.46 -4.32 8.13
CA ARG A 333 12.78 -5.70 8.49
C ARG A 333 12.44 -6.01 9.94
#